data_AF-A0A9P6G1Y6-F1
#
_entry.id   AF-A0A9P6G1Y6-F1
#
_cell.length_a   1.000
_cell.length_b   1.000
_cell.length_c   1.000
_cell.angle_alpha   90.00
_cell.angle_beta   90.00
_cell.angle_gamma   90.00
#
_symmetry.space_group_name_H-M   'P 1'
#
loop_
_entity.id
_entity.type
_entity.pdbx_description
1 polymer ?
#
loop_
_entity_poly.entity_id
_entity_poly.type
_entity_poly.pdbx_seq_one_letter_code
_entity_poly.pdbx_strand_id
1 'polypeptide(L)'
;MLSTTSAIVELARAPFKRAQRGLFGGKHIQFGNNIPFSKTKTRRTWLPNVQTKRLFSETLNDWIKLNMTTSVIRTVDKKGGLDRYLLETRPDLLGAKGVELRSKLVEALKTKQAKKALDGFSKQQKNSVEAVNSTTTTSASAPVSA
;
A
#
# COMPACT_ATOMS: atom_id res chain seq x y z
N MET A 1 -4.90 6.76 18.80
CA MET A 1 -4.18 6.97 17.53
C MET A 1 -2.77 6.41 17.71
N LEU A 2 -2.48 5.23 17.18
CA LEU A 2 -1.14 4.65 17.28
C LEU A 2 -0.16 5.57 16.55
N SER A 3 0.69 6.25 17.32
CA SER A 3 1.73 7.17 16.83
C SER A 3 2.72 6.39 15.96
N THR A 4 2.65 6.60 14.64
CA THR A 4 3.52 5.96 13.64
C THR A 4 5.01 6.19 13.92
N THR A 5 5.33 7.27 14.64
CA THR A 5 6.68 7.64 15.07
C THR A 5 7.29 6.61 16.04
N SER A 6 6.49 6.01 16.92
CA SER A 6 6.95 4.98 17.87
C SER A 6 7.35 3.69 17.14
N ALA A 7 6.56 3.25 16.17
CA ALA A 7 6.80 1.99 15.45
C ALA A 7 8.09 2.04 14.59
N ILE A 8 8.40 3.18 13.97
CA ILE A 8 9.63 3.35 13.17
C ILE A 8 10.87 3.29 14.07
N VAL A 9 10.83 3.94 15.23
CA VAL A 9 11.93 3.93 16.20
C VAL A 9 12.17 2.52 16.76
N GLU A 10 11.11 1.74 17.01
CA GLU A 10 11.24 0.34 17.43
C GLU A 10 11.81 -0.55 16.32
N LEU A 11 11.34 -0.40 15.08
CA LEU A 11 11.87 -1.13 13.92
C LEU A 11 13.36 -0.82 13.68
N ALA A 12 13.79 0.41 13.92
CA ALA A 12 15.18 0.83 13.81
C ALA A 12 16.10 0.20 14.87
N ARG A 13 15.57 -0.28 16.01
CA ARG A 13 16.35 -0.98 17.06
C ARG A 13 16.44 -2.49 16.86
N ALA A 14 15.60 -3.08 16.02
CA ALA A 14 15.57 -4.52 15.80
C ALA A 14 16.93 -5.08 15.30
N PRO A 15 17.36 -6.27 15.75
CA PRO A 15 18.66 -6.85 15.39
C PRO A 15 18.73 -7.29 13.92
N PHE A 16 17.60 -7.70 13.33
CA PHE A 16 17.56 -8.20 11.95
C PHE A 16 17.35 -7.07 10.92
N LYS A 17 18.40 -6.27 10.66
CA LYS A 17 18.34 -5.13 9.73
C LYS A 17 17.94 -5.48 8.30
N ARG A 18 18.26 -6.70 7.84
CA ARG A 18 17.86 -7.19 6.51
C ARG A 18 16.34 -7.20 6.35
N ALA A 19 15.58 -7.53 7.40
CA ALA A 19 14.12 -7.53 7.34
C ALA A 19 13.53 -6.14 7.07
N GLN A 20 14.21 -5.08 7.52
CA GLN A 20 13.72 -3.70 7.35
C GLN A 20 13.76 -3.21 5.90
N ARG A 21 14.61 -3.81 5.06
CA ARG A 21 14.80 -3.43 3.66
C ARG A 21 13.81 -4.10 2.70
N GLY A 22 12.99 -5.03 3.18
CA GLY A 22 12.07 -5.82 2.36
C GLY A 22 10.80 -6.21 3.12
N LEU A 23 10.05 -7.19 2.60
CA LEU A 23 8.84 -7.68 3.25
C LEU A 23 9.07 -9.10 3.78
N PHE A 24 9.22 -9.22 5.10
CA PHE A 24 9.51 -10.48 5.78
C PHE A 24 8.30 -11.07 6.52
N GLY A 25 7.23 -10.28 6.71
CA GLY A 25 5.99 -10.78 7.32
C GLY A 25 6.19 -11.25 8.76
N GLY A 26 7.02 -10.54 9.53
CA GLY A 26 7.37 -10.90 10.91
C GLY A 26 8.31 -12.11 11.06
N LYS A 27 8.85 -12.64 9.97
CA LYS A 27 9.85 -13.73 10.06
C LYS A 27 11.23 -13.18 10.42
N HIS A 28 11.84 -13.82 11.41
CA HIS A 28 13.16 -13.48 11.92
C HIS A 28 14.14 -14.65 11.79
N ILE A 29 15.42 -14.36 12.00
CA ILE A 29 16.46 -15.38 12.11
C ILE A 29 16.22 -16.15 13.40
N GLN A 30 16.25 -17.48 13.33
CA GLN A 30 16.26 -18.33 14.52
C GLN A 30 17.69 -18.79 14.80
N PHE A 31 18.08 -18.77 16.07
CA PHE A 31 19.38 -19.24 16.56
C PHE A 31 19.20 -20.52 17.36
N GLY A 32 20.14 -21.46 17.23
CA GLY A 32 20.12 -22.69 18.03
C GLY A 32 21.30 -23.57 17.73
N ASN A 33 21.14 -24.88 17.93
CA ASN A 33 22.23 -25.85 17.82
C ASN A 33 21.89 -26.99 16.86
N ASN A 34 22.89 -27.54 16.19
CA ASN A 34 22.82 -28.89 15.64
C ASN A 34 23.13 -29.89 16.76
N ILE A 35 22.37 -30.97 16.84
CA ILE A 35 22.48 -31.99 17.88
C ILE A 35 22.77 -33.32 17.18
N PRO A 36 24.03 -33.79 17.18
CA PRO A 36 24.38 -35.11 16.66
C PRO A 36 24.08 -36.20 17.70
N PHE A 37 24.22 -37.46 17.29
CA PHE A 37 24.06 -38.63 18.17
C PHE A 37 24.98 -38.58 19.41
N SER A 38 26.20 -38.08 19.25
CA SER A 38 27.16 -37.86 20.34
C SER A 38 26.78 -36.73 21.31
N LYS A 39 25.67 -36.01 21.05
CA LYS A 39 25.13 -34.89 21.84
C LYS A 39 26.05 -33.66 21.96
N THR A 40 27.17 -33.63 21.24
CA THR A 40 28.04 -32.46 21.15
C THR A 40 27.38 -31.36 20.32
N LYS A 41 26.87 -30.33 20.98
CA LYS A 41 26.09 -29.25 20.35
C LYS A 41 26.99 -28.30 19.57
N THR A 42 26.65 -28.01 18.32
CA THR A 42 27.31 -26.99 17.50
C THR A 42 26.34 -25.87 17.13
N ARG A 43 26.77 -24.59 17.16
CA ARG A 43 25.89 -23.45 16.87
C ARG A 43 25.46 -23.45 15.40
N ARG A 44 24.16 -23.21 15.14
CA ARG A 44 23.61 -23.01 13.78
C ARG A 44 22.59 -21.88 13.77
N THR A 45 22.36 -21.34 12.57
CA THR A 45 21.36 -20.32 12.29
C THR A 45 20.37 -20.83 11.24
N TRP A 46 19.09 -20.47 11.39
CA TRP A 46 18.06 -20.72 10.37
C TRP A 46 17.59 -19.40 9.80
N LEU A 47 17.81 -19.24 8.50
CA LEU A 47 17.39 -18.06 7.75
C LEU A 47 16.02 -18.30 7.09
N PRO A 48 15.16 -17.27 7.00
CA PRO A 48 13.96 -17.36 6.17
C PRO A 48 14.34 -17.46 4.69
N ASN A 49 13.51 -18.16 3.91
CA ASN A 49 13.67 -18.27 2.46
C ASN A 49 13.24 -16.96 1.78
N VAL A 50 14.22 -16.14 1.38
CA VAL A 50 14.01 -14.81 0.77
C VAL A 50 14.27 -14.88 -0.73
N GLN A 51 13.36 -14.30 -1.50
CA GLN A 51 13.42 -14.22 -2.96
C GLN A 51 13.22 -12.78 -3.41
N THR A 52 13.96 -12.36 -4.44
CA THR A 52 13.81 -11.05 -5.05
C THR A 52 12.74 -11.13 -6.13
N LYS A 53 11.64 -10.39 -5.97
CA LYS A 53 10.58 -10.32 -6.97
C LYS A 53 10.18 -8.87 -7.28
N ARG A 54 9.73 -8.65 -8.51
CA ARG A 54 9.10 -7.40 -8.94
C ARG A 54 7.59 -7.60 -8.91
N LEU A 55 6.90 -6.69 -8.25
CA LEU A 55 5.44 -6.66 -8.22
C LEU A 55 4.96 -5.32 -8.78
N PHE A 56 3.88 -5.35 -9.55
CA PHE A 56 3.23 -4.14 -10.03
C PHE A 56 2.29 -3.59 -8.97
N SER A 57 2.32 -2.28 -8.78
CA SER A 57 1.38 -1.54 -7.93
C SER A 57 0.46 -0.72 -8.83
N GLU A 58 -0.84 -1.02 -8.81
CA GLU A 58 -1.85 -0.30 -9.60
C GLU A 58 -2.05 1.13 -9.08
N THR A 59 -1.91 1.32 -7.77
CA THR A 59 -2.10 2.62 -7.14
C THR A 59 -0.98 3.58 -7.55
N LEU A 60 0.27 3.11 -7.51
CA LEU A 60 1.46 3.89 -7.85
C LEU A 60 1.79 3.85 -9.35
N ASN A 61 1.21 2.91 -10.10
CA ASN A 61 1.50 2.64 -11.51
C ASN A 61 2.97 2.31 -11.79
N ASP A 62 3.64 1.68 -10.82
CA ASP A 62 5.07 1.41 -10.85
C ASP A 62 5.39 -0.06 -10.54
N TRP A 63 6.51 -0.54 -11.08
CA TRP A 63 7.08 -1.84 -10.75
C TRP A 63 8.05 -1.73 -9.58
N ILE A 64 7.71 -2.36 -8.46
CA ILE A 64 8.51 -2.30 -7.24
C ILE A 64 9.29 -3.61 -7.07
N LYS A 65 10.63 -3.52 -7.03
CA LYS A 65 11.52 -4.65 -6.74
C LYS A 65 11.70 -4.78 -5.22
N LEU A 66 11.33 -5.93 -4.65
CA LEU A 66 11.42 -6.18 -3.22
C LEU A 66 12.07 -7.54 -2.92
N ASN A 67 12.81 -7.57 -1.81
CA ASN A 67 13.22 -8.82 -1.16
C ASN A 67 12.05 -9.31 -0.30
N MET A 68 11.50 -10.47 -0.62
CA MET A 68 10.32 -10.99 0.05
C MET A 68 10.53 -12.42 0.51
N THR A 69 9.98 -12.78 1.68
CA THR A 69 9.95 -14.19 2.06
C THR A 69 8.91 -14.95 1.24
N THR A 70 9.13 -16.25 0.97
CA THR A 70 8.17 -17.08 0.21
C THR A 70 6.77 -17.10 0.80
N SER A 71 6.64 -17.05 2.14
CA SER A 71 5.33 -16.91 2.80
C SER A 71 4.64 -15.60 2.48
N VAL A 72 5.39 -14.50 2.36
CA VAL A 72 4.86 -13.18 2.01
C VAL A 72 4.37 -13.19 0.57
N ILE A 73 5.15 -13.77 -0.36
CA ILE A 73 4.74 -13.95 -1.76
C ILE A 73 3.39 -14.65 -1.82
N ARG A 74 3.25 -15.79 -1.13
CA ARG A 74 1.98 -16.54 -1.08
C ARG A 74 0.82 -15.72 -0.50
N THR A 75 1.06 -14.90 0.54
CA THR A 75 0.01 -14.03 1.09
C THR A 75 -0.35 -12.87 0.17
N VAL A 76 0.59 -12.32 -0.58
CA VAL A 76 0.34 -11.28 -1.59
C VAL A 76 -0.57 -11.84 -2.67
N ASP A 77 -0.26 -13.04 -3.18
CA ASP A 77 -1.08 -13.72 -4.19
C ASP A 77 -2.49 -14.01 -3.63
N LYS A 78 -2.59 -14.51 -2.39
CA LYS A 78 -3.87 -14.76 -1.72
C LYS A 78 -4.73 -13.50 -1.56
N LYS A 79 -4.10 -12.34 -1.31
CA LYS A 79 -4.79 -11.05 -1.19
C LYS A 79 -5.11 -10.42 -2.55
N GLY A 80 -4.55 -10.93 -3.64
CA GLY A 80 -4.75 -10.39 -4.97
C GLY A 80 -3.93 -9.13 -5.27
N GLY A 81 -2.74 -8.98 -4.67
CA GLY A 81 -1.81 -7.91 -5.04
C GLY A 81 -1.04 -7.28 -3.89
N LEU A 82 -0.02 -6.50 -4.25
CA LEU A 82 0.87 -5.81 -3.29
C LEU A 82 0.11 -4.74 -2.50
N ASP A 83 -0.69 -3.94 -3.20
CA ASP A 83 -1.40 -2.78 -2.64
C ASP A 83 -2.35 -3.20 -1.52
N ARG A 84 -3.16 -4.24 -1.78
CA ARG A 84 -4.09 -4.80 -0.80
C ARG A 84 -3.35 -5.43 0.39
N TYR A 85 -2.23 -6.10 0.14
CA TYR A 85 -1.38 -6.61 1.21
C TYR A 85 -0.87 -5.50 2.14
N LEU A 86 -0.42 -4.37 1.59
CA LEU A 86 0.11 -3.25 2.40
C LEU A 86 -0.97 -2.57 3.25
N LEU A 87 -2.19 -2.47 2.74
CA LEU A 87 -3.31 -1.84 3.44
C LEU A 87 -3.85 -2.69 4.58
N GLU A 88 -4.08 -3.98 4.33
CA GLU A 88 -4.72 -4.88 5.29
C GLU A 88 -3.76 -5.42 6.36
N THR A 89 -2.47 -5.54 6.04
CA THR A 89 -1.52 -6.18 6.96
C THR A 89 -1.15 -5.23 8.11
N ARG A 90 -0.90 -5.80 9.30
CA ARG A 90 -0.47 -5.05 10.49
C ARG A 90 0.88 -4.35 10.26
N PRO A 91 1.04 -3.09 10.70
CA PRO A 91 2.26 -2.30 10.46
C PRO A 91 3.53 -2.97 10.99
N ASP A 92 3.45 -3.65 12.13
CA ASP A 92 4.57 -4.35 12.78
C ASP A 92 5.23 -5.39 11.85
N LEU A 93 4.45 -6.02 10.97
CA LEU A 93 4.91 -7.10 10.08
C LEU A 93 5.50 -6.59 8.75
N LEU A 94 5.27 -5.31 8.41
CA LEU A 94 5.69 -4.72 7.13
C LEU A 94 7.18 -4.35 7.10
N GLY A 95 7.78 -4.06 8.26
CA GLY A 95 9.11 -3.47 8.34
C GLY A 95 9.15 -2.03 7.81
N ALA A 96 10.31 -1.38 7.91
CA ALA A 96 10.48 0.01 7.52
C ALA A 96 10.11 0.27 6.04
N LYS A 97 10.61 -0.58 5.12
CA LYS A 97 10.30 -0.43 3.69
C LYS A 97 8.82 -0.61 3.39
N GLY A 98 8.16 -1.57 4.04
CA GLY A 98 6.72 -1.76 3.85
C GLY A 98 5.91 -0.59 4.38
N VAL A 99 6.28 -0.01 5.53
CA VAL A 99 5.62 1.19 6.08
C VAL A 99 5.79 2.39 5.14
N GLU A 100 6.99 2.60 4.58
CA GLU A 100 7.25 3.64 3.58
C GLU A 100 6.38 3.48 2.33
N LEU A 101 6.23 2.25 1.83
CA LEU A 101 5.36 1.98 0.68
C LEU A 101 3.89 2.21 1.01
N ARG A 102 3.46 1.83 2.22
CA ARG A 102 2.09 2.04 2.67
C ARG A 102 1.75 3.53 2.77
N SER A 103 2.65 4.38 3.29
CA SER A 103 2.40 5.83 3.37
C SER A 103 2.25 6.43 1.98
N LYS A 104 3.18 6.11 1.06
CA LYS A 104 3.11 6.53 -0.35
C LYS A 104 1.80 6.13 -1.01
N LEU A 105 1.35 4.90 -0.78
CA LEU A 105 0.10 4.38 -1.33
C LEU A 105 -1.11 5.14 -0.78
N VAL A 106 -1.16 5.38 0.54
CA VAL A 106 -2.25 6.15 1.17
C VAL A 106 -2.30 7.58 0.65
N GLU A 107 -1.15 8.23 0.48
CA GLU A 107 -1.06 9.56 -0.13
C GLU A 107 -1.58 9.55 -1.57
N ALA A 108 -1.15 8.59 -2.38
CA ALA A 108 -1.62 8.45 -3.76
C ALA A 108 -3.13 8.21 -3.85
N LEU A 109 -3.71 7.39 -2.95
CA LEU A 109 -5.16 7.19 -2.89
C LEU A 109 -5.91 8.48 -2.53
N LYS A 110 -5.42 9.25 -1.55
CA LYS A 110 -6.00 10.54 -1.17
C LYS A 110 -5.99 11.51 -2.35
N THR A 111 -4.87 11.60 -3.06
CA THR A 111 -4.75 12.47 -4.25
C THR A 111 -5.71 12.03 -5.36
N LYS A 112 -5.83 10.73 -5.62
CA LYS A 112 -6.81 10.20 -6.59
C LYS A 112 -8.25 10.53 -6.20
N GLN A 113 -8.60 10.40 -4.91
CA GLN A 113 -9.93 10.75 -4.40
C GLN A 113 -10.21 12.25 -4.54
N ALA A 114 -9.25 13.12 -4.18
CA ALA A 114 -9.38 14.57 -4.33
C ALA A 114 -9.59 14.97 -5.80
N LYS A 115 -8.80 14.40 -6.73
CA LYS A 115 -8.97 14.62 -8.17
C LYS A 115 -10.36 14.19 -8.65
N LYS A 116 -10.83 13.01 -8.24
CA LYS A 116 -12.17 12.50 -8.57
C LYS A 116 -13.28 13.41 -8.04
N ALA A 117 -13.12 14.00 -6.85
CA ALA A 117 -14.07 14.95 -6.28
C ALA A 117 -14.14 16.26 -7.07
N LEU A 118 -12.98 16.80 -7.48
CA LEU A 118 -12.89 18.00 -8.32
C LEU A 118 -13.55 17.79 -9.69
N ASP A 119 -13.26 16.65 -10.33
CA ASP A 119 -13.87 16.29 -11.62
C ASP A 119 -15.40 16.20 -11.51
N GLY A 120 -15.90 15.62 -10.41
CA GLY A 120 -17.34 15.55 -10.11
C GLY A 120 -17.99 16.93 -9.94
N PHE A 121 -17.35 17.84 -9.21
CA PHE A 121 -17.84 19.21 -9.01
C PHE A 121 -17.89 20.00 -10.33
N SER A 122 -16.89 19.85 -11.20
CA SER A 122 -16.87 20.51 -12.51
C SER A 122 -18.04 20.08 -13.41
N LYS A 123 -18.45 18.81 -13.34
CA LYS A 123 -19.60 18.28 -14.10
C LYS A 123 -20.93 18.81 -13.53
N GLN A 124 -21.05 18.92 -12.21
CA GLN A 124 -22.24 19.48 -11.57
C GLN A 124 -22.44 20.95 -11.94
N GLN A 125 -21.38 21.76 -11.94
CA GLN A 125 -21.46 23.17 -12.35
C GLN A 125 -21.89 23.30 -13.82
N LYS A 126 -21.31 22.53 -14.74
CA LYS A 126 -21.70 22.56 -16.16
C LYS A 126 -23.17 22.18 -16.38
N ASN A 127 -23.63 21.11 -15.73
CA ASN A 127 -25.03 20.69 -15.80
C ASN A 127 -25.99 21.76 -15.24
N SER A 128 -25.62 22.46 -14.16
CA SER A 128 -26.43 23.54 -13.60
C SER A 128 -26.50 24.78 -14.50
N VAL A 129 -25.40 25.14 -15.17
CA VAL A 129 -25.36 26.28 -16.11
C VAL A 129 -26.16 25.98 -17.39
N GLU A 130 -26.07 24.75 -17.91
CA GLU A 130 -26.87 24.32 -19.06
C GLU A 130 -28.38 24.31 -18.75
N ALA A 131 -28.78 23.90 -17.54
CA ALA A 131 -30.18 23.93 -17.10
C ALA A 131 -30.75 25.35 -16.94
N VAL A 132 -29.92 26.32 -16.54
CA VAL A 132 -30.33 27.74 -16.47
C VAL A 132 -30.48 28.32 -17.88
N ASN A 133 -29.56 28.02 -18.79
CA ASN A 133 -29.56 28.58 -20.15
C ASN A 133 -30.73 28.07 -21.03
N SER A 134 -31.19 26.83 -20.84
CA SER A 134 -32.34 26.29 -21.58
C SER A 134 -33.68 26.94 -21.16
N THR A 135 -33.80 27.36 -19.90
CA THR A 135 -35.01 28.01 -19.36
C THR A 135 -35.18 29.43 -19.93
N THR A 136 -34.08 30.14 -20.16
CA THR A 136 -34.08 31.52 -20.68
C THR A 136 -34.41 31.61 -22.17
N THR A 137 -34.16 30.55 -22.96
CA THR A 137 -34.46 30.54 -24.40
C THR A 137 -35.97 30.38 -24.70
N THR A 138 -36.74 29.76 -23.82
CA THR A 138 -38.19 29.53 -24.01
C THR A 138 -39.06 30.76 -23.71
N SER A 139 -38.59 31.73 -22.92
CA SER A 139 -39.37 32.92 -22.54
C SER A 139 -39.30 34.10 -23.54
N ALA A 140 -38.57 33.96 -24.66
CA ALA A 140 -38.36 35.05 -25.62
C ALA A 140 -39.23 34.99 -26.90
N SER A 141 -40.11 33.99 -27.06
CA SER A 141 -41.04 33.91 -28.20
C SER A 141 -42.50 34.03 -27.76
N ALA A 142 -42.90 35.17 -27.21
CA ALA A 142 -44.30 35.59 -27.29
C ALA A 142 -44.49 36.21 -28.68
N PRO A 143 -45.37 35.67 -29.56
CA PRO A 143 -45.67 36.33 -30.81
C PRO A 143 -46.41 37.63 -30.49
N VAL A 144 -45.76 38.77 -30.77
CA VAL A 144 -46.43 40.08 -30.83
C VAL A 144 -47.53 39.93 -31.88
N SER A 145 -48.76 39.84 -31.38
CA SER A 145 -49.97 39.72 -32.18
C SER A 145 -50.34 41.12 -32.68
N ALA A 146 -50.81 41.13 -33.94
CA ALA A 146 -51.21 42.24 -34.80
C ALA A 146 -51.91 43.45 -34.15
#